data_AF-A0A087UTN8-F1
#
_entry.id   AF-A0A087UTN8-F1
#
_cell.length_a   1.000
_cell.length_b   1.000
_cell.length_c   1.000
_cell.angle_alpha   90.00
_cell.angle_beta   90.00
_cell.angle_gamma   90.00
#
_symmetry.space_group_name_H-M   'P 1'
#
loop_
_entity.id
_entity.type
_entity.pdbx_description
1 polymer ?
#
loop_
_entity_poly.entity_id
_entity_poly.type
_entity_poly.pdbx_seq_one_letter_code
_entity_poly.pdbx_strand_id
1 'polypeptide(L)'
;MSIADLTALFTEELGPDQESRVIVVLLEDSDVLHNVLEAAKQASIIEDFVWISIETKKGGLNLARTLQGTDVDFFLVRPETYEVPGFREYYSGFSLNKHYPIPDVWFDEFWQHHFRCYLPQSSIPLKQLFPDPCRGTESLTSLPLSQDTFVYHTVFAVTTVAEALHDYLRRYCAHGDAATNLEDCGGDARQILWREMRKLVKGPPVNCIDGDCGPLKISMGYQIFQLRKGKAHHVYQQVGLWKDNALALKMEDVSFLSGVKKESVCITQCQKCLNQLALNPEELSLPK
;
A
#
# COMPACT_ATOMS: atom_id res chain seq x y z
N MET A 1 9.94 -6.36 -20.66
CA MET A 1 11.02 -7.35 -20.62
C MET A 1 10.44 -8.66 -20.13
N SER A 2 10.86 -9.78 -20.70
CA SER A 2 10.49 -11.11 -20.20
C SER A 2 11.26 -11.44 -18.93
N ILE A 3 10.82 -12.47 -18.20
CA ILE A 3 11.57 -13.01 -17.04
C ILE A 3 12.98 -13.45 -17.48
N ALA A 4 13.11 -14.07 -18.65
CA ALA A 4 14.41 -14.51 -19.18
C ALA A 4 15.38 -13.34 -19.40
N ASP A 5 14.89 -12.22 -19.94
CA ASP A 5 15.72 -11.02 -20.15
C ASP A 5 16.20 -10.44 -18.81
N LEU A 6 15.32 -10.42 -17.80
CA LEU A 6 15.66 -9.95 -16.45
C LEU A 6 16.66 -10.89 -15.75
N THR A 7 16.48 -12.20 -15.89
CA THR A 7 17.40 -13.20 -15.32
C THR A 7 18.81 -13.05 -15.90
N ALA A 8 18.91 -12.85 -17.22
CA ALA A 8 20.19 -12.60 -17.89
C ALA A 8 20.84 -11.31 -17.37
N LEU A 9 20.07 -10.23 -17.27
CA LEU A 9 20.55 -8.95 -16.74
C LEU A 9 21.02 -9.05 -15.28
N PHE A 10 20.31 -9.77 -14.43
CA PHE A 10 20.74 -10.00 -13.04
C PHE A 10 22.02 -10.82 -12.95
N THR A 11 22.16 -11.84 -13.79
CA THR A 11 23.38 -12.66 -13.82
C THR A 11 24.60 -11.84 -14.29
N GLU A 12 24.39 -10.92 -15.23
CA GLU A 12 25.46 -10.07 -15.78
C GLU A 12 25.87 -8.92 -14.84
N GLU A 13 24.90 -8.21 -14.24
CA GLU A 13 25.16 -6.96 -13.50
C GLU A 13 25.17 -7.12 -11.97
N LEU A 14 24.55 -8.19 -11.43
CA LEU A 14 24.45 -8.45 -9.99
C LEU A 14 25.14 -9.76 -9.58
N GLY A 15 26.20 -10.13 -10.30
CA GLY A 15 27.03 -11.28 -10.00
C GLY A 15 27.79 -11.19 -8.65
N PRO A 16 28.57 -12.22 -8.30
CA PRO A 16 29.19 -12.36 -6.97
C PRO A 16 30.20 -11.27 -6.62
N ASP A 17 30.83 -10.64 -7.62
CA ASP A 17 31.83 -9.57 -7.46
C ASP A 17 31.22 -8.20 -7.12
N GLN A 18 29.89 -8.11 -7.02
CA GLN A 18 29.18 -6.86 -6.74
C GLN A 18 29.28 -6.47 -5.26
N GLU A 19 29.58 -5.19 -5.01
CA GLU A 19 29.66 -4.62 -3.65
C GLU A 19 28.29 -4.20 -3.11
N SER A 20 27.32 -4.00 -4.01
CA SER A 20 25.94 -3.72 -3.60
C SER A 20 25.32 -4.95 -2.95
N ARG A 21 24.62 -4.72 -1.83
CA ARG A 21 23.91 -5.76 -1.07
C ARG A 21 22.47 -5.40 -0.79
N VAL A 22 22.03 -4.23 -1.25
CA VAL A 22 20.67 -3.72 -1.08
C VAL A 22 20.11 -3.35 -2.45
N ILE A 23 18.91 -3.85 -2.76
CA ILE A 23 18.17 -3.52 -3.98
C ILE A 23 16.89 -2.80 -3.56
N VAL A 24 16.73 -1.56 -4.04
CA VAL A 24 15.52 -0.76 -3.84
C VAL A 24 14.66 -0.86 -5.10
N VAL A 25 13.44 -1.36 -4.94
CA VAL A 25 12.48 -1.59 -6.02
C VAL A 25 11.31 -0.63 -5.87
N LEU A 26 11.21 0.33 -6.80
CA LEU A 26 10.14 1.32 -6.85
C LEU A 26 9.22 1.02 -8.03
N LEU A 27 8.42 -0.04 -7.89
CA LEU A 27 7.45 -0.46 -8.89
C LEU A 27 6.05 -0.34 -8.32
N GLU A 28 5.12 0.23 -9.08
CA GLU A 28 3.71 0.31 -8.69
C GLU A 28 2.90 -0.92 -9.12
N ASP A 29 3.35 -1.59 -10.19
CA ASP A 29 2.67 -2.72 -10.79
C ASP A 29 3.13 -4.04 -10.14
N SER A 30 2.16 -4.74 -9.55
CA SER A 30 2.39 -6.02 -8.87
C SER A 30 2.93 -7.11 -9.79
N ASP A 31 2.48 -7.13 -11.05
CA ASP A 31 2.81 -8.17 -12.00
C ASP A 31 4.26 -7.96 -12.50
N VAL A 32 4.70 -6.70 -12.60
CA VAL A 32 6.10 -6.36 -12.89
C VAL A 32 6.99 -6.71 -11.70
N LEU A 33 6.60 -6.36 -10.47
CA LEU A 33 7.34 -6.74 -9.26
C LEU A 33 7.46 -8.26 -9.13
N HIS A 34 6.38 -8.99 -9.42
CA HIS A 34 6.40 -10.46 -9.47
C HIS A 34 7.47 -10.98 -10.43
N ASN A 35 7.49 -10.47 -11.67
CA ASN A 35 8.44 -10.91 -12.69
C ASN A 35 9.90 -10.59 -12.31
N VAL A 36 10.13 -9.45 -11.64
CA VAL A 36 11.44 -9.08 -11.10
C VAL A 36 11.89 -10.06 -10.02
N LEU A 37 11.03 -10.38 -9.05
CA LEU A 37 11.39 -11.32 -7.98
C LEU A 37 11.56 -12.75 -8.50
N GLU A 38 10.76 -13.17 -9.47
CA GLU A 38 10.89 -14.49 -10.10
C GLU A 38 12.19 -14.59 -10.91
N ALA A 39 12.56 -13.54 -11.65
CA ALA A 39 13.84 -13.49 -12.35
C ALA A 39 15.03 -13.53 -11.36
N ALA A 40 14.93 -12.82 -10.23
CA ALA A 40 15.96 -12.84 -9.19
C ALA A 40 16.12 -14.24 -8.54
N LYS A 41 15.02 -14.98 -8.39
CA LYS A 41 15.06 -16.40 -7.98
C LYS A 41 15.77 -17.26 -9.00
N GLN A 42 15.43 -17.12 -10.29
CA GLN A 42 16.04 -17.91 -11.36
C GLN A 42 17.53 -17.60 -11.53
N ALA A 43 17.95 -16.36 -11.29
CA ALA A 43 19.34 -15.94 -11.27
C ALA A 43 20.08 -16.35 -9.97
N SER A 44 19.39 -16.96 -9.00
CA SER A 44 19.94 -17.35 -7.69
C SER A 44 20.54 -16.20 -6.87
N ILE A 45 20.11 -14.96 -7.11
CA ILE A 45 20.59 -13.78 -6.37
C ILE A 45 19.66 -13.36 -5.23
N ILE A 46 18.44 -13.91 -5.16
CA ILE A 46 17.42 -13.37 -4.26
C ILE A 46 17.80 -13.41 -2.77
N GLU A 47 18.58 -14.41 -2.35
CA GLU A 47 19.02 -14.58 -0.95
C GLU A 47 20.28 -13.76 -0.62
N ASP A 48 21.01 -13.31 -1.66
CA ASP A 48 22.26 -12.56 -1.54
C ASP A 48 22.03 -11.07 -1.25
N PHE A 49 20.83 -10.56 -1.52
CA PHE A 49 20.48 -9.14 -1.38
C PHE A 49 19.40 -8.91 -0.32
N VAL A 50 19.45 -7.72 0.29
CA VAL A 50 18.32 -7.15 1.03
C VAL A 50 17.45 -6.39 0.04
N TRP A 51 16.17 -6.73 -0.01
CA TRP A 51 15.20 -6.12 -0.92
C TRP A 51 14.37 -5.11 -0.17
N ILE A 52 14.19 -3.91 -0.73
CA ILE A 52 13.31 -2.87 -0.20
C ILE A 52 12.32 -2.51 -1.28
N SER A 53 11.03 -2.68 -1.02
CA SER A 53 9.96 -2.31 -1.96
C SER A 53 8.92 -1.42 -1.31
N ILE A 54 8.19 -0.68 -2.12
CA ILE A 54 6.94 -0.04 -1.73
C ILE A 54 5.76 -1.01 -1.94
N GLU A 55 4.67 -0.81 -1.21
CA GLU A 55 3.43 -1.54 -1.45
C GLU A 55 2.77 -1.12 -2.76
N THR A 56 2.44 -2.11 -3.60
CA THR A 56 1.79 -1.93 -4.90
C THR A 56 0.27 -1.83 -4.77
N LYS A 57 -0.38 -1.07 -5.67
CA LYS A 57 -1.83 -0.73 -5.64
C LYS A 57 -2.77 -1.94 -5.60
N LYS A 58 -2.36 -3.09 -6.14
CA LYS A 58 -3.05 -4.36 -5.90
C LYS A 58 -2.48 -4.93 -4.61
N GLY A 59 -3.18 -4.75 -3.48
CA GLY A 59 -2.89 -5.38 -2.17
C GLY A 59 -2.96 -6.93 -2.17
N GLY A 60 -2.68 -7.56 -3.32
CA GLY A 60 -2.96 -8.94 -3.65
C GLY A 60 -1.87 -9.65 -4.44
N LEU A 61 -0.72 -9.04 -4.76
CA LEU A 61 0.48 -9.87 -4.75
C LEU A 61 0.73 -10.17 -3.29
N ASN A 62 0.35 -11.37 -2.89
CA ASN A 62 0.82 -11.88 -1.63
C ASN A 62 2.32 -12.12 -1.87
N LEU A 63 3.18 -11.10 -1.73
CA LEU A 63 4.63 -11.26 -1.89
C LEU A 63 5.10 -12.41 -1.02
N ALA A 64 4.46 -12.60 0.14
CA ALA A 64 4.59 -13.78 0.97
C ALA A 64 4.35 -15.13 0.25
N ARG A 65 3.41 -15.18 -0.70
CA ARG A 65 3.16 -16.33 -1.59
C ARG A 65 4.20 -16.42 -2.71
N THR A 66 4.51 -15.31 -3.38
CA THR A 66 5.54 -15.30 -4.44
C THR A 66 6.90 -15.71 -3.90
N LEU A 67 7.24 -15.27 -2.69
CA LEU A 67 8.49 -15.56 -1.99
C LEU A 67 8.36 -16.78 -1.08
N GLN A 68 7.24 -17.51 -1.11
CA GLN A 68 7.05 -18.69 -0.28
C GLN A 68 8.13 -19.73 -0.56
N GLY A 69 8.69 -20.30 0.51
CA GLY A 69 9.78 -21.28 0.42
C GLY A 69 11.17 -20.69 0.10
N THR A 70 11.29 -19.39 -0.11
CA THR A 70 12.58 -18.70 -0.33
C THR A 70 13.02 -17.98 0.95
N ASP A 71 14.29 -18.13 1.31
CA ASP A 71 14.90 -17.39 2.41
C ASP A 71 15.34 -16.02 1.87
N VAL A 72 14.62 -14.95 2.20
CA VAL A 72 14.86 -13.61 1.66
C VAL A 72 14.76 -12.54 2.74
N ASP A 73 15.73 -11.62 2.76
CA ASP A 73 15.67 -10.39 3.54
C ASP A 73 14.88 -9.34 2.77
N PHE A 74 13.58 -9.19 3.07
CA PHE A 74 12.69 -8.29 2.34
C PHE A 74 12.01 -7.28 3.28
N PHE A 75 12.12 -6.00 2.95
CA PHE A 75 11.44 -4.90 3.61
C PHE A 75 10.38 -4.29 2.68
N LEU A 76 9.21 -4.03 3.25
CA LEU A 76 8.08 -3.42 2.57
C LEU A 76 7.73 -2.09 3.26
N VAL A 77 7.73 -1.01 2.49
CA VAL A 77 7.29 0.31 2.93
C VAL A 77 5.85 0.51 2.47
N ARG A 78 4.96 0.69 3.43
CA ARG A 78 3.51 0.82 3.23
C ARG A 78 3.06 2.18 3.78
N PRO A 79 2.14 2.92 3.11
CA PRO A 79 1.47 4.07 3.71
C PRO A 79 0.88 3.72 5.08
N GLU A 80 0.96 4.61 6.06
CA GLU A 80 0.40 4.35 7.40
C GLU A 80 -1.10 4.10 7.34
N THR A 81 -1.52 2.86 7.64
CA THR A 81 -2.92 2.43 7.57
C THR A 81 -3.35 1.76 8.88
N TYR A 82 -4.67 1.73 9.08
CA TYR A 82 -5.31 1.22 10.30
C TYR A 82 -6.54 0.39 9.96
N GLU A 83 -6.86 -0.57 10.82
CA GLU A 83 -8.18 -1.22 10.80
C GLU A 83 -9.26 -0.20 11.13
N VAL A 84 -10.33 -0.16 10.33
CA VAL A 84 -11.45 0.74 10.56
C VAL A 84 -12.44 0.05 11.51
N PRO A 85 -12.64 0.58 12.74
CA PRO A 85 -13.53 -0.05 13.70
C PRO A 85 -14.95 -0.20 13.14
N GLY A 86 -15.56 -1.39 13.30
CA GLY A 86 -16.91 -1.67 12.82
C GLY A 86 -17.01 -1.98 11.32
N PHE A 87 -15.95 -1.77 10.53
CA PHE A 87 -16.01 -2.02 9.09
C PHE A 87 -16.20 -3.51 8.76
N ARG A 88 -15.57 -4.38 9.55
CA ARG A 88 -15.74 -5.83 9.44
C ARG A 88 -17.18 -6.26 9.68
N GLU A 89 -17.75 -5.79 10.77
CA GLU A 89 -19.13 -6.08 11.15
C GLU A 89 -20.10 -5.54 10.10
N TYR A 90 -19.81 -4.36 9.54
CA TYR A 90 -20.58 -3.75 8.47
C TYR A 90 -20.63 -4.63 7.21
N TYR A 91 -19.49 -5.01 6.61
CA TYR A 91 -19.52 -5.81 5.38
C TYR A 91 -19.93 -7.26 5.63
N SER A 92 -19.63 -7.82 6.80
CA SER A 92 -19.98 -9.20 7.14
C SER A 92 -21.49 -9.38 7.31
N GLY A 93 -22.23 -8.29 7.54
CA GLY A 93 -23.69 -8.26 7.54
C GLY A 93 -24.34 -8.34 6.16
N PHE A 94 -23.57 -8.31 5.07
CA PHE A 94 -24.11 -8.40 3.72
C PHE A 94 -24.53 -9.81 3.32
N SER A 95 -25.62 -9.90 2.58
CA SER A 95 -26.12 -11.14 1.97
C SER A 95 -26.73 -10.84 0.61
N LEU A 96 -27.03 -11.87 -0.19
CA LEU A 96 -27.67 -11.72 -1.50
C LEU A 96 -28.96 -10.88 -1.46
N ASN A 97 -29.68 -10.85 -0.34
CA ASN A 97 -30.90 -10.05 -0.19
C ASN A 97 -30.68 -8.72 0.56
N LYS A 98 -29.47 -8.49 1.10
CA LYS A 98 -29.14 -7.34 1.95
C LYS A 98 -27.73 -6.86 1.67
N HIS A 99 -27.56 -6.12 0.59
CA HIS A 99 -26.26 -5.56 0.19
C HIS A 99 -26.36 -4.14 -0.42
N TYR A 100 -27.52 -3.48 -0.30
CA TYR A 100 -27.68 -2.08 -0.70
C TYR A 100 -26.64 -1.17 0.01
N PRO A 101 -25.97 -0.24 -0.70
CA PRO A 101 -26.25 0.23 -2.07
C PRO A 101 -25.43 -0.44 -3.19
N ILE A 102 -24.77 -1.57 -2.92
CA ILE A 102 -23.98 -2.27 -3.95
C ILE A 102 -24.94 -2.82 -5.02
N PRO A 103 -24.71 -2.59 -6.32
CA PRO A 103 -25.52 -3.17 -7.39
C PRO A 103 -25.45 -4.70 -7.40
N ASP A 104 -26.61 -5.34 -7.62
CA ASP A 104 -26.77 -6.81 -7.68
C ASP A 104 -25.76 -7.46 -8.62
N VAL A 105 -25.51 -6.86 -9.80
CA VAL A 105 -24.56 -7.41 -10.81
C VAL A 105 -23.16 -7.61 -10.23
N TRP A 106 -22.64 -6.64 -9.47
CA TRP A 106 -21.31 -6.73 -8.89
C TRP A 106 -21.29 -7.60 -7.63
N PHE A 107 -22.34 -7.53 -6.82
CA PHE A 107 -22.41 -8.32 -5.59
C PHE A 107 -22.58 -9.82 -5.90
N ASP A 108 -23.39 -10.17 -6.90
CA ASP A 108 -23.55 -11.55 -7.37
C ASP A 108 -22.25 -12.13 -7.93
N GLU A 109 -21.53 -11.37 -8.75
CA GLU A 109 -20.22 -11.79 -9.29
C GLU A 109 -19.23 -12.05 -8.15
N PHE A 110 -19.12 -11.10 -7.22
CA PHE A 110 -18.31 -11.24 -6.00
C PHE A 110 -18.72 -12.49 -5.20
N TRP A 111 -20.01 -12.70 -4.95
CA TRP A 111 -20.51 -13.81 -4.14
C TRP A 111 -20.16 -15.15 -4.77
N GLN A 112 -20.37 -15.29 -6.08
CA GLN A 112 -20.03 -16.49 -6.84
C GLN A 112 -18.52 -16.80 -6.76
N HIS A 113 -17.66 -15.79 -6.93
CA HIS A 113 -16.21 -15.95 -6.83
C HIS A 113 -15.73 -16.27 -5.41
N HIS A 114 -16.29 -15.60 -4.41
CA HIS A 114 -15.87 -15.75 -3.01
C HIS A 114 -16.23 -17.12 -2.46
N PHE A 115 -17.46 -17.58 -2.69
CA PHE A 115 -17.94 -18.87 -2.22
C PHE A 115 -17.73 -20.03 -3.21
N ARG A 116 -17.19 -19.74 -4.40
CA ARG A 116 -16.89 -20.74 -5.45
C ARG A 116 -18.12 -21.55 -5.86
N CYS A 117 -19.25 -20.86 -6.04
CA CYS A 117 -20.54 -21.43 -6.46
C CYS A 117 -21.16 -20.53 -7.55
N TYR A 118 -22.17 -21.01 -8.29
CA TYR A 118 -22.89 -20.17 -9.25
C TYR A 118 -24.31 -19.81 -8.79
N LEU A 119 -24.79 -18.64 -9.22
CA LEU A 119 -26.13 -18.13 -8.95
C LEU A 119 -26.98 -18.25 -10.23
N PRO A 120 -27.96 -19.17 -10.29
CA PRO A 120 -28.76 -19.38 -11.49
C PRO A 120 -29.57 -18.17 -11.93
N GLN A 121 -29.96 -17.32 -10.97
CA GLN A 121 -30.80 -16.13 -11.19
C GLN A 121 -29.98 -14.85 -11.42
N SER A 122 -28.65 -14.93 -11.34
CA SER A 122 -27.81 -13.77 -11.58
C SER A 122 -27.86 -13.37 -13.06
N SER A 123 -27.64 -12.09 -13.34
CA SER A 123 -27.42 -11.59 -14.69
C SER A 123 -26.17 -12.19 -15.35
N ILE A 124 -25.18 -12.61 -14.54
CA ILE A 124 -23.93 -13.25 -15.00
C ILE A 124 -23.71 -14.56 -14.22
N PRO A 125 -24.38 -15.67 -14.60
CA PRO A 125 -24.16 -16.96 -13.95
C PRO A 125 -22.79 -17.55 -14.30
N LEU A 126 -21.97 -17.85 -13.30
CA LEU A 126 -20.61 -18.38 -13.47
C LEU A 126 -20.56 -19.93 -13.49
N LYS A 127 -21.59 -20.57 -14.04
CA LYS A 127 -21.74 -22.04 -14.08
C LYS A 127 -20.56 -22.78 -14.73
N GLN A 128 -19.89 -22.14 -15.70
CA GLN A 128 -18.73 -22.72 -16.38
C GLN A 128 -17.47 -22.74 -15.48
N LEU A 129 -17.37 -21.80 -14.54
CA LEU A 129 -16.25 -21.70 -13.60
C LEU A 129 -16.54 -22.49 -12.32
N PHE A 130 -17.78 -22.47 -11.85
CA PHE A 130 -18.23 -23.13 -10.63
C PHE A 130 -19.39 -24.08 -10.95
N PRO A 131 -19.18 -25.41 -10.85
CA PRO A 131 -20.19 -26.39 -11.28
C PRO A 131 -21.39 -26.50 -10.34
N ASP A 132 -21.21 -26.14 -9.06
CA ASP A 132 -22.23 -26.27 -8.02
C ASP A 132 -23.00 -24.98 -7.78
N PRO A 133 -24.35 -25.03 -7.68
CA PRO A 133 -25.15 -23.85 -7.36
C PRO A 133 -24.95 -23.44 -5.90
N CYS A 134 -25.02 -22.14 -5.63
CA CYS A 134 -24.98 -21.63 -4.25
C CYS A 134 -26.20 -22.17 -3.45
N ARG A 135 -25.96 -22.54 -2.18
CA ARG A 135 -26.94 -23.22 -1.32
C ARG A 135 -27.83 -22.25 -0.54
N GLY A 136 -27.44 -20.98 -0.44
CA GLY A 136 -28.12 -19.96 0.36
C GLY A 136 -27.74 -19.97 1.84
N THR A 137 -26.79 -20.84 2.25
CA THR A 137 -26.25 -20.90 3.63
C THR A 137 -24.92 -20.19 3.75
N GLU A 138 -24.40 -19.64 2.67
CA GLU A 138 -23.14 -18.91 2.62
C GLU A 138 -23.23 -17.61 3.44
N SER A 139 -22.15 -17.29 4.14
CA SER A 139 -22.08 -16.09 4.99
C SER A 139 -20.66 -15.55 5.03
N LEU A 140 -20.52 -14.23 4.88
CA LEU A 140 -19.24 -13.53 4.98
C LEU A 140 -18.63 -13.63 6.39
N THR A 141 -19.43 -13.97 7.40
CA THR A 141 -18.92 -14.28 8.75
C THR A 141 -18.18 -15.62 8.78
N SER A 142 -18.61 -16.61 8.00
CA SER A 142 -18.01 -17.95 7.94
C SER A 142 -16.73 -18.00 7.11
N LEU A 143 -16.64 -17.16 6.07
CA LEU A 143 -15.47 -17.00 5.23
C LEU A 143 -15.07 -15.51 5.19
N PRO A 144 -14.37 -15.03 6.23
CA PRO A 144 -14.11 -13.60 6.39
C PRO A 144 -13.15 -13.06 5.34
N LEU A 145 -13.47 -11.88 4.83
CA LEU A 145 -12.55 -11.06 4.04
C LEU A 145 -11.53 -10.40 4.98
N SER A 146 -10.34 -10.12 4.46
CA SER A 146 -9.39 -9.21 5.12
C SER A 146 -9.63 -7.79 4.63
N GLN A 147 -9.49 -6.80 5.51
CA GLN A 147 -9.60 -5.39 5.12
C GLN A 147 -8.49 -5.05 4.13
N ASP A 148 -8.84 -4.41 3.01
CA ASP A 148 -7.84 -3.87 2.10
C ASP A 148 -7.12 -2.68 2.76
N THR A 149 -5.81 -2.57 2.49
CA THR A 149 -4.96 -1.52 3.05
C THR A 149 -5.53 -0.11 2.84
N PHE A 150 -6.20 0.16 1.72
CA PHE A 150 -6.71 1.49 1.36
C PHE A 150 -8.12 1.81 1.88
N VAL A 151 -8.78 0.89 2.57
CA VAL A 151 -10.10 1.15 3.19
C VAL A 151 -10.01 2.33 4.16
N TYR A 152 -8.99 2.36 5.01
CA TYR A 152 -8.75 3.46 5.95
C TYR A 152 -8.70 4.82 5.25
N HIS A 153 -7.92 4.92 4.18
CA HIS A 153 -7.78 6.16 3.42
C HIS A 153 -9.09 6.59 2.76
N THR A 154 -9.88 5.63 2.27
CA THR A 154 -11.18 5.89 1.64
C THR A 154 -12.19 6.42 2.66
N VAL A 155 -12.31 5.74 3.80
CA VAL A 155 -13.19 6.17 4.90
C VAL A 155 -12.76 7.54 5.42
N PHE A 156 -11.46 7.75 5.63
CA PHE A 156 -10.90 9.02 6.06
C PHE A 156 -11.20 10.16 5.09
N ALA A 157 -11.05 9.94 3.78
CA ALA A 157 -11.34 10.96 2.77
C ALA A 157 -12.82 11.36 2.77
N VAL A 158 -13.73 10.40 2.76
CA VAL A 158 -15.17 10.66 2.74
C VAL A 158 -15.64 11.35 4.02
N THR A 159 -15.18 10.88 5.18
CA THR A 159 -15.53 11.49 6.47
C THR A 159 -15.00 12.91 6.58
N THR A 160 -13.76 13.17 6.13
CA THR A 160 -13.18 14.53 6.07
C THR A 160 -14.03 15.47 5.22
N VAL A 161 -14.46 15.04 4.04
CA VAL A 161 -15.31 15.87 3.16
C VAL A 161 -16.67 16.12 3.80
N ALA A 162 -17.29 15.10 4.39
CA ALA A 162 -18.59 15.22 5.04
C ALA A 162 -18.56 16.16 6.25
N GLU A 163 -17.56 16.03 7.12
CA GLU A 163 -17.36 16.90 8.27
C GLU A 163 -17.05 18.35 7.85
N ALA A 164 -16.19 18.54 6.84
CA ALA A 164 -15.88 19.87 6.33
C ALA A 164 -17.11 20.55 5.71
N LEU A 165 -17.93 19.76 5.00
CA LEU A 165 -19.18 20.25 4.43
C LEU A 165 -20.18 20.61 5.53
N HIS A 166 -20.32 19.78 6.56
CA HIS A 166 -21.17 20.09 7.71
C HIS A 166 -20.75 21.40 8.40
N ASP A 167 -19.45 21.57 8.66
CA ASP A 167 -18.89 22.78 9.25
C ASP A 167 -19.08 24.01 8.35
N TYR A 168 -18.92 23.83 7.03
CA TYR A 168 -19.17 24.87 6.04
C TYR A 168 -20.65 25.31 6.07
N LEU A 169 -21.56 24.34 5.96
CA LEU A 169 -23.00 24.61 5.89
C LEU A 169 -23.48 25.36 7.14
N ARG A 170 -23.06 24.89 8.31
CA ARG A 170 -23.45 25.47 9.59
C ARG A 170 -22.93 26.89 9.81
N ARG A 171 -21.73 27.22 9.32
CA ARG A 171 -21.08 28.51 9.59
C ARG A 171 -21.38 29.58 8.55
N TYR A 172 -21.54 29.19 7.28
CA TYR A 172 -21.58 30.14 6.18
C TYR A 172 -22.94 30.20 5.46
N CYS A 173 -23.83 29.22 5.66
CA CYS A 173 -25.16 29.25 5.04
C CYS A 173 -26.21 29.81 5.99
N ALA A 174 -26.92 30.86 5.57
CA ALA A 174 -28.04 31.42 6.34
C ALA A 174 -29.18 30.41 6.56
N HIS A 175 -29.35 29.44 5.65
CA HIS A 175 -30.39 28.40 5.69
C HIS A 175 -29.85 27.02 6.10
N GLY A 176 -28.59 26.94 6.60
CA GLY A 176 -27.97 25.70 7.08
C GLY A 176 -28.10 24.53 6.10
N ASP A 177 -28.76 23.46 6.55
CA ASP A 177 -28.94 22.18 5.84
C ASP A 177 -29.86 22.25 4.62
N ALA A 178 -30.56 23.37 4.39
CA ALA A 178 -31.45 23.55 3.23
C ALA A 178 -30.73 24.02 1.96
N ALA A 179 -29.41 24.23 2.01
CA ALA A 179 -28.61 24.56 0.83
C ALA A 179 -28.60 23.40 -0.17
N THR A 180 -28.87 23.70 -1.44
CA THR A 180 -28.89 22.69 -2.52
C THR A 180 -27.59 22.70 -3.32
N ASN A 181 -26.91 23.85 -3.36
CA ASN A 181 -25.62 24.04 -3.97
C ASN A 181 -24.66 24.70 -2.98
N LEU A 182 -23.36 24.47 -3.16
CA LEU A 182 -22.32 25.04 -2.29
C LEU A 182 -22.32 26.57 -2.37
N GLU A 183 -22.64 27.10 -3.55
CA GLU A 183 -22.70 28.53 -3.88
C GLU A 183 -23.89 29.25 -3.21
N ASP A 184 -24.89 28.53 -2.68
CA ASP A 184 -26.04 29.12 -1.98
C ASP A 184 -25.65 29.85 -0.67
N CYS A 185 -24.42 29.64 -0.21
CA CYS A 185 -23.89 30.14 1.06
C CYS A 185 -22.91 31.32 0.90
N GLY A 186 -22.84 31.90 -0.30
CA GLY A 186 -22.03 33.08 -0.61
C GLY A 186 -20.90 32.83 -1.61
N GLY A 187 -20.15 33.90 -1.90
CA GLY A 187 -18.96 33.83 -2.77
C GLY A 187 -17.84 32.99 -2.15
N ASP A 188 -16.93 32.50 -2.99
CA ASP A 188 -15.72 31.74 -2.59
C ASP A 188 -15.97 30.43 -1.80
N ALA A 189 -17.21 29.92 -1.86
CA ALA A 189 -17.69 28.66 -1.31
C ALA A 189 -16.65 27.51 -1.35
N ARG A 190 -16.06 27.28 -2.53
CA ARG A 190 -15.04 26.24 -2.75
C ARG A 190 -13.75 26.48 -1.97
N GLN A 191 -13.29 27.73 -1.91
CA GLN A 191 -12.07 28.09 -1.19
C GLN A 191 -12.27 27.96 0.33
N ILE A 192 -13.45 28.31 0.82
CA ILE A 192 -13.82 28.15 2.22
C ILE A 192 -13.92 26.66 2.58
N LEU A 193 -14.63 25.85 1.76
CA LEU A 193 -14.71 24.40 1.96
C LEU A 193 -13.33 23.75 1.93
N TRP A 194 -12.47 24.14 1.00
CA TRP A 194 -11.07 23.70 0.93
C TRP A 194 -10.29 24.04 2.21
N ARG A 195 -10.54 25.20 2.80
CA ARG A 195 -9.95 25.59 4.09
C ARG A 195 -10.48 24.74 5.24
N GLU A 196 -11.77 24.47 5.32
CA GLU A 196 -12.35 23.60 6.36
C GLU A 196 -11.83 22.16 6.24
N MET A 197 -11.75 21.59 5.02
CA MET A 197 -11.12 20.28 4.79
C MET A 197 -9.66 20.27 5.26
N ARG A 198 -8.89 21.31 4.91
CA ARG A 198 -7.49 21.43 5.39
C ARG A 198 -7.40 21.52 6.90
N LYS A 199 -8.33 22.16 7.62
CA LYS A 199 -8.31 22.16 9.09
C LYS A 199 -8.52 20.77 9.68
N LEU A 200 -9.39 19.96 9.08
CA LEU A 200 -9.62 18.59 9.54
C LEU A 200 -8.43 17.67 9.25
N VAL A 201 -7.82 17.80 8.07
CA VAL A 201 -6.62 17.04 7.72
C VAL A 201 -5.39 17.51 8.52
N LYS A 202 -5.22 18.82 8.70
CA LYS A 202 -4.00 19.41 9.28
C LYS A 202 -4.08 19.68 10.79
N GLY A 203 -5.27 19.62 11.39
CA GLY A 203 -5.53 20.05 12.77
C GLY A 203 -5.82 21.57 12.87
N PRO A 204 -6.33 22.05 14.03
CA PRO A 204 -6.53 23.47 14.24
C PRO A 204 -5.16 24.18 14.19
N PRO A 205 -5.04 25.30 13.47
CA PRO A 205 -3.78 26.01 13.36
C PRO A 205 -3.30 26.47 14.74
N VAL A 206 -2.03 26.18 15.05
CA VAL A 206 -1.36 26.83 16.20
C VAL A 206 -1.17 28.32 15.92
N ASN A 207 -1.00 28.70 14.66
CA ASN A 207 -1.11 30.05 14.10
C ASN A 207 -1.43 29.92 12.61
N CYS A 208 -2.50 30.56 12.11
CA CYS A 208 -2.82 30.56 10.68
C CYS A 208 -2.80 31.99 10.16
N ILE A 209 -1.90 32.27 9.22
CA ILE A 209 -1.86 33.54 8.50
C ILE A 209 -2.15 33.19 7.03
N ASP A 210 -3.14 33.86 6.44
CA ASP A 210 -3.51 33.75 5.02
C ASP A 210 -3.72 32.32 4.47
N GLY A 211 -4.18 31.40 5.33
CA GLY A 211 -4.49 30.03 4.94
C GLY A 211 -3.27 29.10 4.81
N ASP A 212 -2.09 29.56 5.23
CA ASP A 212 -0.94 28.70 5.53
C ASP A 212 -0.92 28.40 7.03
N CYS A 213 -1.57 27.30 7.40
CA CYS A 213 -1.54 26.76 8.74
C CYS A 213 -0.35 25.79 8.80
N GLY A 214 0.58 26.01 9.75
CA GLY A 214 1.86 25.28 9.93
C GLY A 214 1.79 23.73 10.01
N PRO A 215 2.83 23.05 10.53
CA PRO A 215 2.96 21.60 10.36
C PRO A 215 1.87 20.77 11.06
N LEU A 216 1.66 19.57 10.51
CA LEU A 216 0.49 18.70 10.59
C LEU A 216 0.22 18.08 11.97
N LYS A 217 -1.06 17.92 12.34
CA LYS A 217 -1.51 17.01 13.42
C LYS A 217 -1.75 15.57 12.93
N ILE A 218 -2.02 15.36 11.63
CA ILE A 218 -2.10 14.04 10.98
C ILE A 218 -1.07 14.03 9.85
N SER A 219 0.18 13.73 10.19
CA SER A 219 1.17 13.30 9.22
C SER A 219 0.92 11.82 8.97
N MET A 220 0.30 11.48 7.84
CA MET A 220 0.28 10.09 7.41
C MET A 220 1.71 9.71 7.04
N GLY A 221 2.29 8.85 7.86
CA GLY A 221 3.64 8.34 7.69
C GLY A 221 3.68 7.14 6.76
N TYR A 222 4.79 6.41 6.84
CA TYR A 222 4.95 5.09 6.25
C TYR A 222 5.29 4.08 7.34
N GLN A 223 4.55 2.98 7.37
CA GLN A 223 4.90 1.82 8.18
C GLN A 223 5.91 0.97 7.42
N ILE A 224 6.92 0.48 8.13
CA ILE A 224 7.98 -0.34 7.58
C ILE A 224 7.78 -1.76 8.10
N PHE A 225 7.64 -2.71 7.18
CA PHE A 225 7.46 -4.11 7.47
C PHE A 225 8.67 -4.91 7.02
N GLN A 226 8.99 -5.97 7.75
CA GLN A 226 9.91 -7.00 7.31
C GLN A 226 9.12 -8.28 7.03
N LEU A 227 9.41 -8.93 5.91
CA LEU A 227 8.87 -10.24 5.60
C LEU A 227 9.63 -11.31 6.41
N ARG A 228 8.91 -12.05 7.25
CA ARG A 228 9.47 -13.15 8.05
C ARG A 228 8.97 -14.49 7.59
N LYS A 229 9.82 -15.51 7.62
CA LYS A 229 9.42 -16.90 7.36
C LYS A 229 8.57 -17.42 8.52
N GLY A 230 7.27 -17.61 8.28
CA GLY A 230 6.38 -18.30 9.22
C GLY A 230 6.43 -19.82 9.01
N LYS A 231 5.73 -20.57 9.88
CA LYS A 231 5.68 -22.04 9.82
C LYS A 231 5.04 -22.59 8.54
N ALA A 232 4.12 -21.85 7.93
CA ALA A 232 3.36 -22.27 6.75
C ALA A 232 3.47 -21.29 5.56
N HIS A 233 3.52 -19.99 5.87
CA HIS A 233 3.64 -18.91 4.91
C HIS A 233 4.45 -17.77 5.53
N HIS A 234 5.04 -16.91 4.71
CA HIS A 234 5.69 -15.70 5.21
C HIS A 234 4.66 -14.73 5.80
N VAL A 235 5.06 -13.98 6.82
CA VAL A 235 4.22 -13.02 7.56
C VAL A 235 4.94 -11.69 7.60
N TYR A 236 4.18 -10.59 7.42
CA TYR A 236 4.73 -9.24 7.58
C TYR A 236 4.77 -8.87 9.06
N GLN A 237 5.95 -8.50 9.55
CA GLN A 237 6.16 -7.95 10.88
C GLN A 237 6.44 -6.45 10.74
N GLN A 238 5.69 -5.59 11.42
CA GLN A 238 6.04 -4.16 11.44
C GLN A 238 7.30 -3.97 12.29
N VAL A 239 8.33 -3.35 11.70
CA VAL A 239 9.63 -3.09 12.31
C VAL A 239 9.93 -1.59 12.45
N GLY A 240 9.08 -0.72 11.92
CA GLY A 240 9.27 0.71 12.07
C GLY A 240 8.14 1.58 11.55
N LEU A 241 8.35 2.88 11.71
CA LEU A 241 7.46 3.95 11.28
C LEU A 241 8.31 5.15 10.85
N TRP A 242 8.07 5.68 9.67
CA TRP A 242 8.55 6.98 9.24
C TRP A 242 7.41 7.97 9.34
N LYS A 243 7.55 9.03 10.14
CA LYS A 243 6.50 10.04 10.34
C LYS A 243 7.14 11.34 10.80
N ASP A 244 6.60 12.48 10.38
CA ASP A 244 7.09 13.81 10.79
C ASP A 244 8.59 14.02 10.54
N ASN A 245 9.08 13.58 9.38
CA ASN A 245 10.50 13.59 8.99
C ASN A 245 11.43 12.79 9.92
N ALA A 246 10.88 11.95 10.80
CA ALA A 246 11.63 11.08 11.69
C ALA A 246 11.40 9.60 11.33
N LEU A 247 12.50 8.85 11.20
CA LEU A 247 12.49 7.41 11.06
C LEU A 247 12.67 6.75 12.43
N ALA A 248 11.66 6.02 12.89
CA ALA A 248 11.71 5.19 14.09
C ALA A 248 11.71 3.72 13.70
N LEU A 249 12.87 3.07 13.79
CA LEU A 249 13.02 1.62 13.61
C LEU A 249 13.17 0.93 14.97
N LYS A 250 12.50 -0.20 15.14
CA LYS A 250 12.69 -1.12 16.26
C LYS A 250 13.73 -2.14 15.84
N MET A 251 15.00 -1.83 16.11
CA MET A 251 16.12 -2.66 15.67
C MET A 251 16.08 -4.06 16.31
N GLU A 252 15.48 -4.20 17.50
CA GLU A 252 15.22 -5.50 18.13
C GLU A 252 14.27 -6.41 17.33
N ASP A 253 13.40 -5.82 16.51
CA ASP A 253 12.45 -6.53 15.66
C ASP A 253 13.00 -6.78 14.25
N VAL A 254 14.21 -6.30 13.92
CA VAL A 254 14.84 -6.53 12.61
C VAL A 254 15.75 -7.75 12.69
N SER A 255 15.53 -8.73 11.80
CA SER A 255 16.33 -9.97 11.75
C SER A 255 16.82 -10.26 10.33
N PHE A 256 18.13 -10.31 10.11
CA PHE A 256 18.71 -10.68 8.81
C PHE A 256 18.99 -12.18 8.73
N LEU A 257 18.93 -12.78 7.54
CA LEU A 257 19.23 -14.20 7.31
C LEU A 257 20.63 -14.60 7.78
N SER A 258 21.62 -13.74 7.52
CA SER A 258 23.01 -13.93 7.94
C SER A 258 23.24 -13.67 9.44
N GLY A 259 22.22 -13.19 10.16
CA GLY A 259 22.33 -12.70 11.54
C GLY A 259 23.03 -11.35 11.68
N VAL A 260 23.53 -10.77 10.59
CA VAL A 260 24.27 -9.50 10.59
C VAL A 260 23.69 -8.57 9.54
N LYS A 261 23.60 -7.27 9.84
CA LYS A 261 23.21 -6.26 8.85
C LYS A 261 24.13 -6.34 7.63
N LYS A 262 23.56 -6.34 6.42
CA LYS A 262 24.36 -6.23 5.20
C LYS A 262 24.75 -4.77 4.99
N GLU A 263 26.04 -4.51 4.77
CA GLU A 263 26.53 -3.18 4.38
C GLU A 263 26.66 -3.12 2.86
N SER A 264 26.10 -2.07 2.26
CA SER A 264 26.15 -1.84 0.81
C SER A 264 26.90 -0.54 0.57
N VAL A 265 28.22 -0.61 0.71
CA VAL A 265 29.15 0.53 0.59
C VAL A 265 29.99 0.34 -0.66
N CYS A 266 30.12 1.39 -1.45
CA CYS A 266 31.05 1.43 -2.58
C CYS A 266 32.44 1.68 -2.00
N ILE A 267 33.24 0.63 -1.87
CA ILE A 267 34.58 0.66 -1.28
C ILE A 267 35.64 0.80 -2.38
N THR A 268 35.33 0.37 -3.62
CA THR A 268 36.21 0.55 -4.77
C THR A 268 35.76 1.71 -5.66
N GLN A 269 36.73 2.43 -6.25
CA GLN A 269 36.45 3.33 -7.38
C GLN A 269 35.91 2.49 -8.54
N CYS A 270 34.59 2.31 -8.58
CA CYS A 270 33.92 1.59 -9.65
C CYS A 270 34.04 2.41 -10.95
N GLN A 271 34.98 2.02 -11.81
CA GLN A 271 35.21 2.67 -13.10
C GLN A 271 33.94 2.67 -13.98
N LYS A 272 33.10 1.62 -13.87
CA LYS A 272 31.78 1.55 -14.52
C LYS A 272 30.84 2.65 -14.02
N CYS A 273 30.77 2.90 -12.70
CA CYS A 273 29.96 3.98 -12.11
C CYS A 273 30.47 5.37 -12.51
N LEU A 274 31.80 5.59 -12.48
CA LEU A 274 32.40 6.85 -12.94
C LEU A 274 32.03 7.14 -14.41
N ASN A 275 32.08 6.11 -15.25
CA ASN A 275 31.74 6.22 -16.67
C ASN A 275 30.23 6.45 -16.91
N GLN A 276 29.35 5.86 -16.09
CA GLN A 276 27.89 6.03 -16.21
C GLN A 276 27.39 7.37 -15.66
N LEU A 277 28.02 7.89 -14.60
CA LEU A 277 27.66 9.16 -13.97
C LEU A 277 28.32 10.37 -14.64
N ALA A 278 29.23 10.16 -15.60
CA ALA A 278 30.06 11.19 -16.23
C ALA A 278 30.81 12.06 -15.19
N LEU A 279 31.08 11.52 -14.00
CA LEU A 279 31.79 12.19 -12.93
C LEU A 279 33.29 11.97 -13.10
N ASN A 280 34.05 13.04 -13.11
CA ASN A 280 35.51 12.96 -13.20
C ASN A 280 36.04 12.45 -11.86
N PRO A 281 36.83 11.34 -11.80
CA PRO A 281 37.34 10.78 -10.54
C PRO A 281 38.09 11.76 -9.63
N GLU A 282 38.62 12.87 -10.16
CA GLU A 282 39.25 13.93 -9.37
C GLU A 282 38.25 14.71 -8.49
N GLU A 283 36.98 14.80 -8.87
CA GLU A 283 35.92 15.49 -8.09
C GLU A 283 35.45 14.69 -6.87
N LEU A 284 35.75 13.39 -6.80
CA LEU A 284 35.39 12.49 -5.69
C LEU A 284 36.43 12.47 -4.56
N SER A 285 37.51 13.24 -4.69
CA SER A 285 38.52 13.39 -3.64
C SER A 285 38.02 14.36 -2.54
N LEU A 286 37.17 13.87 -1.65
CA LEU A 286 36.95 14.57 -0.37
C LEU A 286 38.24 14.47 0.47
N PRO A 287 38.74 15.59 1.06
CA PRO A 287 39.93 15.56 1.89
C PRO A 287 39.70 14.68 3.13
N LYS A 288 40.74 13.92 3.48
CA LYS A 288 40.79 13.04 4.66
C LYS A 288 40.52 13.77 5.97
#